data_AF-A0A3S8XMB8-F1
#
_entry.id   AF-A0A3S8XMB8-F1
#
_cell.length_a   1.000
_cell.length_b   1.000
_cell.length_c   1.000
_cell.angle_alpha   90.00
_cell.angle_beta   90.00
_cell.angle_gamma   90.00
#
_symmetry.space_group_name_H-M   'P 1'
#
loop_
_entity.id
_entity.type
_entity.pdbx_description
1 polymer ?
#
loop_
_entity_poly.entity_id
_entity_poly.type
_entity_poly.pdbx_seq_one_letter_code
_entity_poly.pdbx_strand_id
1 'polypeptide(L)'
;MQATAYTYDPESRTGQVLLDDGTPVPFDAAAFDAGGLRLLRPGQRVRIETETEAGTEGEGEGEGEADGEAGAGGGTRGAGLRITLVTLQTF
;
A
#
# COMPACT_ATOMS: atom_id res chain seq x y z
N MET A 1 -10.99 -2.32 -5.65
CA MET A 1 -10.26 -2.77 -6.85
C MET A 1 -9.79 -4.21 -6.67
N GLN A 2 -9.40 -4.92 -7.73
CA GLN A 2 -8.82 -6.27 -7.62
C GLN A 2 -7.31 -6.25 -7.82
N ALA A 3 -6.63 -7.20 -7.17
CA ALA A 3 -5.19 -7.37 -7.27
C ALA A 3 -4.79 -8.84 -7.02
N THR A 4 -3.55 -9.17 -7.33
CA THR A 4 -2.94 -10.48 -7.07
C THR A 4 -1.74 -10.32 -6.16
N ALA A 5 -1.65 -11.11 -5.09
CA ALA A 5 -0.47 -11.12 -4.23
C ALA A 5 0.77 -11.51 -5.04
N TYR A 6 1.80 -10.67 -5.02
CA TYR A 6 3.05 -10.90 -5.75
C TYR A 6 4.16 -11.35 -4.81
N THR A 7 4.39 -10.60 -3.74
CA THR A 7 5.29 -10.97 -2.66
C THR A 7 4.57 -10.87 -1.32
N TYR A 8 4.96 -11.73 -0.38
CA TYR A 8 4.50 -11.67 0.99
C TYR A 8 5.59 -12.21 1.92
N ASP A 9 5.95 -11.41 2.92
CA ASP A 9 6.79 -11.83 4.03
C ASP A 9 5.90 -12.06 5.27
N PRO A 10 5.78 -13.30 5.77
CA PRO A 10 4.98 -13.59 6.95
C PRO A 10 5.56 -13.05 8.26
N GLU A 11 6.87 -12.75 8.33
CA GLU A 11 7.49 -12.21 9.55
C GLU A 11 7.11 -10.75 9.76
N SER A 12 7.26 -9.93 8.71
CA SER A 12 6.91 -8.51 8.75
C SER A 12 5.47 -8.20 8.36
N ARG A 13 4.74 -9.18 7.81
CA ARG A 13 3.40 -9.03 7.20
C ARG A 13 3.35 -7.97 6.10
N THR A 14 4.46 -7.77 5.41
CA THR A 14 4.58 -6.81 4.30
C THR A 14 4.67 -7.53 2.97
N GLY A 15 4.46 -6.79 1.89
CA GLY A 15 4.55 -7.36 0.56
C GLY A 15 4.11 -6.41 -0.53
N GLN A 16 3.87 -6.99 -1.69
CA GLN A 16 3.37 -6.27 -2.86
C GLN A 16 2.24 -7.05 -3.50
N VAL A 17 1.24 -6.33 -3.99
CA VAL A 17 0.22 -6.86 -4.89
C VAL A 17 0.42 -6.29 -6.28
N LEU A 18 0.04 -7.03 -7.29
CA LEU A 18 -0.07 -6.55 -8.66
C LEU A 18 -1.53 -6.21 -8.93
N LEU A 19 -1.79 -4.98 -9.35
CA LEU A 19 -3.07 -4.60 -9.92
C LEU A 19 -3.31 -5.40 -11.21
N ASP A 20 -4.55 -5.40 -11.71
CA ASP A 20 -4.89 -6.13 -12.95
C ASP A 20 -4.16 -5.58 -14.19
N ASP A 21 -3.65 -4.34 -14.15
CA ASP A 21 -2.80 -3.75 -15.20
C ASP A 21 -1.30 -4.13 -15.07
N GLY A 22 -0.94 -4.90 -14.04
CA GLY A 22 0.42 -5.32 -13.75
C GLY A 22 1.23 -4.34 -12.89
N THR A 23 0.63 -3.23 -12.42
CA THR A 23 1.31 -2.26 -11.55
C THR A 23 1.56 -2.87 -10.16
N PRO A 24 2.81 -2.88 -9.67
CA PRO A 24 3.11 -3.31 -8.31
C PRO A 24 2.72 -2.22 -7.30
N VAL A 25 1.98 -2.60 -6.27
CA VAL A 25 1.59 -1.73 -5.16
C VAL A 25 2.05 -2.36 -3.85
N PRO A 26 2.96 -1.71 -3.10
CA PRO A 26 3.40 -2.17 -1.80
C PRO A 26 2.31 -2.00 -0.75
N PHE A 27 2.29 -2.90 0.24
CA PHE A 27 1.48 -2.78 1.45
C PHE A 27 2.33 -3.05 2.69
N ASP A 28 1.95 -2.40 3.78
CA ASP A 28 2.57 -2.59 5.09
C ASP A 28 1.75 -3.52 5.99
N ALA A 29 2.24 -3.77 7.20
CA ALA A 29 1.56 -4.62 8.17
C ALA A 29 0.19 -4.05 8.58
N ALA A 30 0.04 -2.73 8.66
CA ALA A 30 -1.21 -2.09 9.06
C ALA A 30 -2.30 -2.31 8.01
N ALA A 31 -1.96 -2.15 6.73
CA ALA A 31 -2.79 -2.47 5.58
C ALA A 31 -3.26 -3.94 5.55
N PHE A 32 -2.36 -4.85 5.93
CA PHE A 32 -2.65 -6.29 5.99
C PHE A 32 -3.57 -6.64 7.17
N ASP A 33 -3.26 -6.12 8.36
CA ASP A 33 -4.00 -6.41 9.59
C ASP A 33 -5.41 -5.80 9.57
N ALA A 34 -5.58 -4.60 8.99
CA ALA A 34 -6.89 -3.97 8.77
C ALA A 34 -7.81 -4.84 7.87
N GLY A 35 -7.20 -5.66 7.02
CA GLY A 35 -7.87 -6.59 6.11
C GLY A 35 -8.49 -7.83 6.75
N GLY A 36 -8.16 -8.13 8.01
CA GLY A 36 -8.60 -9.35 8.70
C GLY A 36 -8.00 -10.64 8.14
N LEU A 37 -6.98 -10.55 7.28
CA LEU A 37 -6.26 -11.69 6.72
C LEU A 37 -5.33 -12.32 7.77
N ARG A 38 -5.23 -13.66 7.78
CA ARG A 38 -4.25 -14.38 8.61
C ARG A 38 -2.94 -14.65 7.87
N LEU A 39 -3.05 -15.02 6.59
CA LEU A 39 -1.94 -15.35 5.71
C LEU A 39 -2.30 -14.94 4.29
N LEU A 40 -1.29 -14.62 3.49
CA LEU A 40 -1.41 -14.36 2.06
C LEU A 40 -0.49 -15.32 1.30
N ARG A 41 -1.00 -15.96 0.24
CA ARG A 41 -0.15 -16.74 -0.66
C ARG A 41 0.18 -15.91 -1.90
N PRO A 42 1.45 -15.84 -2.35
CA PRO A 42 1.76 -15.36 -3.69
C PRO A 42 0.88 -16.06 -4.74
N GLY A 43 0.31 -15.30 -5.67
CA GLY A 43 -0.69 -15.74 -6.65
C GLY A 43 -2.14 -15.71 -6.15
N GLN A 44 -2.40 -15.40 -4.88
CA GLN A 44 -3.75 -15.28 -4.35
C GLN A 44 -4.44 -14.02 -4.86
N ARG A 45 -5.68 -14.16 -5.34
CA ARG A 45 -6.56 -13.03 -5.68
C ARG A 45 -7.06 -12.36 -4.41
N VAL A 46 -6.97 -11.04 -4.39
CA VAL A 46 -7.46 -10.19 -3.29
C VAL A 46 -8.22 -8.99 -3.85
N ARG A 47 -9.11 -8.44 -3.03
CA ARG A 47 -9.65 -7.11 -3.26
C ARG A 47 -8.76 -6.13 -2.50
N ILE A 48 -8.53 -4.96 -3.06
CA ILE A 48 -7.89 -3.85 -2.34
C ILE A 48 -8.82 -2.64 -2.32
N GLU A 49 -8.73 -1.88 -1.24
CA GLU A 49 -9.32 -0.56 -1.12
C GLU A 49 -8.20 0.45 -1.07
N THR A 50 -8.30 1.53 -1.85
CA THR A 50 -7.31 2.60 -1.90
C THR A 50 -7.89 3.84 -1.26
N GLU A 51 -7.23 4.34 -0.22
CA GLU A 51 -7.36 5.74 0.15
C GLU A 51 -6.44 6.53 -0.78
N THR A 52 -7.03 7.18 -1.78
CA THR A 52 -6.34 8.27 -2.45
C THR A 52 -6.31 9.43 -1.45
N GLU A 53 -5.13 9.87 -1.03
CA GLU A 53 -4.98 11.25 -0.58
C GLU A 53 -5.33 12.11 -1.80
N ALA A 54 -6.62 12.44 -1.94
CA ALA A 54 -7.06 13.40 -2.92
C ALA A 54 -6.30 14.68 -2.57
N GLY A 55 -5.34 15.03 -3.42
CA GLY A 55 -4.68 16.32 -3.37
C GLY A 55 -5.78 17.36 -3.22
N THR A 56 -5.78 18.03 -2.07
CA THR A 56 -6.51 19.27 -1.93
C THR A 56 -5.82 20.23 -2.90
N GLU A 57 -6.34 20.34 -4.13
CA GLU A 57 -6.09 21.50 -4.97
C GLU A 57 -6.93 22.66 -4.40
N GLY A 58 -6.50 23.11 -3.22
CA GLY A 58 -6.80 24.42 -2.66
C GLY A 58 -5.48 25.17 -2.69
N GLU A 59 -5.41 26.17 -3.57
CA GLU A 59 -4.32 27.12 -3.71
C GLU A 59 -3.91 27.69 -2.35
N GLY A 60 -2.60 27.77 -2.08
CA GLY A 60 -2.07 28.34 -0.85
C GLY A 60 -0.55 28.25 -0.78
N GLU A 61 0.11 29.22 -1.39
CA GLU A 61 1.55 29.49 -1.26
C GLU A 61 1.96 29.65 0.21
N GLY A 62 3.14 29.15 0.58
CA GLY A 62 3.72 29.32 1.91
C GLY A 62 5.11 28.72 2.01
N GLU A 63 6.12 29.52 1.73
CA GLU A 63 7.54 29.24 1.93
C GLU A 63 7.84 28.96 3.42
N GLY A 64 8.70 27.97 3.69
CA GLY A 64 9.12 27.61 5.04
C GLY A 64 10.23 26.58 5.03
N GLU A 65 11.46 27.09 4.98
CA GLU A 65 12.71 26.35 5.11
C GLU A 65 12.87 25.74 6.52
N ALA A 66 13.29 24.47 6.58
CA ALA A 66 13.92 23.89 7.76
C ALA A 66 14.75 22.66 7.38
N ASP A 67 16.07 22.79 7.59
CA ASP A 67 17.07 21.74 7.64
C ASP A 67 16.72 20.62 8.63
N GLY A 68 17.06 19.36 8.30
CA GLY A 68 16.98 18.27 9.27
C GLY A 68 17.16 16.86 8.72
N GLU A 69 18.40 16.39 8.73
CA GLU A 69 18.89 14.99 8.84
C GLU A 69 18.17 13.83 8.12
N ALA A 70 18.87 13.29 7.11
CA ALA A 70 18.55 12.05 6.41
C ALA A 70 18.78 10.81 7.30
N GLY A 71 17.69 10.29 7.89
CA GLY A 71 17.64 8.94 8.44
C GLY A 71 17.46 7.90 7.32
N ALA A 72 18.39 6.95 7.24
CA ALA A 72 18.43 5.90 6.24
C ALA A 72 17.25 4.91 6.35
N GLY A 73 16.47 4.83 5.28
CA GLY A 73 15.46 3.80 5.03
C GLY A 73 14.93 3.97 3.62
N GLY A 74 15.58 3.32 2.64
CA GLY A 74 15.28 3.45 1.22
C GLY A 74 13.92 2.86 0.83
N GLY A 75 12.84 3.56 1.16
CA GLY A 75 11.51 3.33 0.61
C GLY A 75 11.41 3.97 -0.77
N THR A 76 11.04 3.19 -1.79
CA THR A 76 10.75 3.70 -3.12
C THR A 76 9.70 4.82 -3.03
N ARG A 77 10.05 6.04 -3.49
CA ARG A 77 9.15 7.19 -3.64
C ARG A 77 8.07 6.88 -4.69
N GLY A 78 7.08 6.08 -4.31
CA GLY A 78 5.77 6.04 -4.95
C GLY A 78 4.83 6.86 -4.07
N ALA A 79 4.08 7.79 -4.66
CA ALA A 79 2.99 8.48 -3.97
C ALA A 79 2.17 7.44 -3.18
N GLY A 80 2.15 7.56 -1.86
CA GLY A 80 1.78 6.48 -0.94
C GLY A 80 0.28 6.22 -0.95
N LEU A 81 -0.20 5.50 -1.97
CA LEU A 81 -1.54 4.93 -1.97
C LEU A 81 -1.66 3.99 -0.76
N ARG A 82 -2.35 4.44 0.29
CA ARG A 82 -2.68 3.57 1.42
C ARG A 82 -3.70 2.55 0.94
N ILE A 83 -3.31 1.29 0.94
CA ILE A 83 -4.18 0.19 0.51
C ILE A 83 -4.59 -0.67 1.70
N THR A 84 -5.80 -1.21 1.69
CA THR A 84 -6.23 -2.26 2.64
C THR A 84 -6.53 -3.54 1.87
N LEU A 85 -6.01 -4.68 2.35
CA LEU A 85 -6.20 -5.98 1.68
C LEU A 85 -7.47 -6.65 2.17
N VAL A 86 -8.47 -6.78 1.31
CA VAL A 86 -9.75 -7.41 1.64
C VAL A 86 -9.86 -8.78 0.98
N THR A 87 -10.30 -9.80 1.73
CA THR A 87 -10.56 -11.11 1.15
C THR A 87 -11.73 -11.05 0.17
N LEU A 88 -11.60 -11.71 -0.98
CA LEU A 88 -12.77 -12.16 -1.73
C LEU A 88 -13.43 -13.28 -0.92
N GLN A 89 -14.49 -12.98 -0.17
CA GLN A 89 -15.37 -14.04 0.31
C GLN A 89 -16.04 -14.63 -0.93
N THR A 90 -15.64 -15.85 -1.30
CA THR A 90 -16.33 -16.64 -2.31
C THR A 90 -17.70 -16.97 -1.74
N PHE A 91 -18.77 -16.48 -2.38
CA PHE A 91 -20.13 -16.94 -2.12
C PHE A 91 -20.33 -18.34 -2.70
#